data_AF-A0A816BM89-F1
#
_entry.id   AF-A0A816BM89-F1
#
_cell.length_a   1.000
_cell.length_b   1.000
_cell.length_c   1.000
_cell.angle_alpha   90.00
_cell.angle_beta   90.00
_cell.angle_gamma   90.00
#
_symmetry.space_group_name_H-M   'P 1'
#
loop_
_entity.id
_entity.type
_entity.pdbx_description
1 polymer ?
#
loop_
_entity_poly.entity_id
_entity_poly.type
_entity_poly.pdbx_seq_one_letter_code
_entity_poly.pdbx_strand_id
1 'polypeptide(L)'
;EIDKQTIKQYSDVPPDDIIRYAAYACRIENQDAMPTVLSVTLAIGAQQLSQHKAIVTHITAIEELAAVSILCSDKTGTLTLNKLEIDKQTIKQYSDVPPDDIIRYAAYACRIENQDAM
;
A
#
# COMPACT_ATOMS: atom_id res chain seq x y z
N GLU A 1 -3.26 -12.82 -11.64
CA GLU A 1 -1.88 -12.29 -11.72
C GLU A 1 -1.81 -11.41 -12.94
N ILE A 2 -1.52 -10.11 -12.77
CA ILE A 2 -1.34 -9.22 -13.90
C ILE A 2 0.11 -9.38 -14.35
N ASP A 3 0.33 -9.93 -15.55
CA ASP A 3 1.68 -10.10 -16.08
C ASP A 3 2.32 -8.74 -16.37
N LYS A 4 3.61 -8.59 -16.06
CA LYS A 4 4.38 -7.37 -16.32
C LYS A 4 4.39 -7.01 -17.81
N GLN A 5 4.21 -8.00 -18.69
CA GLN A 5 4.09 -7.78 -20.13
C GLN A 5 2.78 -7.07 -20.51
N THR A 6 1.65 -7.44 -19.92
CA THR A 6 0.35 -6.79 -20.16
C THR A 6 0.35 -5.34 -19.70
N ILE A 7 0.95 -5.05 -18.54
CA ILE A 7 1.08 -3.67 -18.03
C ILE A 7 1.92 -2.81 -18.97
N LYS A 8 3.02 -3.36 -19.49
CA LYS A 8 3.94 -2.64 -20.38
C LYS A 8 3.39 -2.43 -21.79
N GLN A 9 2.45 -3.28 -22.23
CA GLN A 9 1.80 -3.16 -23.53
C GLN A 9 0.81 -1.97 -23.59
N TYR A 10 0.22 -1.60 -22.45
CA TYR A 10 -0.76 -0.50 -22.36
C TYR A 10 -0.21 0.75 -21.64
N SER A 11 1.08 0.77 -21.30
CA SER A 11 1.69 1.87 -20.53
C SER A 11 1.83 3.18 -21.29
N ASP A 12 1.89 3.10 -22.61
CA ASP A 12 2.13 4.26 -23.49
C ASP A 12 0.83 4.79 -24.10
N VAL A 13 -0.33 4.28 -23.69
CA VAL A 13 -1.63 4.74 -24.19
C VAL A 13 -2.01 6.04 -23.46
N PRO A 14 -2.17 7.17 -24.18
CA PRO A 14 -2.60 8.43 -23.57
C PRO A 14 -3.99 8.28 -22.93
N PRO A 15 -4.21 8.82 -21.71
CA PRO A 15 -5.53 8.80 -21.08
C PRO A 15 -6.62 9.42 -21.95
N ASP A 16 -6.28 10.46 -22.73
CA ASP A 16 -7.18 11.14 -23.66
C ASP A 16 -7.74 10.20 -24.74
N ASP A 17 -6.93 9.25 -25.22
CA ASP A 17 -7.35 8.31 -26.26
C ASP A 17 -8.32 7.27 -25.72
N ILE A 18 -8.16 6.86 -24.45
CA ILE A 18 -9.06 5.93 -23.78
C ILE A 18 -10.40 6.59 -23.52
N ILE A 19 -10.40 7.84 -23.06
CA ILE A 19 -11.64 8.61 -22.85
C ILE A 19 -12.37 8.83 -24.17
N ARG A 20 -11.66 9.16 -25.25
CA ARG A 20 -12.24 9.29 -26.59
C ARG A 20 -12.82 7.98 -27.11
N TYR A 21 -12.08 6.89 -26.96
CA TYR A 21 -12.53 5.57 -27.40
C TYR A 21 -13.73 5.07 -26.58
N ALA A 22 -13.73 5.29 -25.26
CA ALA A 22 -14.87 5.01 -24.38
C ALA A 22 -16.11 5.81 -24.78
N ALA A 23 -15.96 7.12 -25.01
CA ALA A 23 -17.06 7.98 -25.45
C ALA A 23 -17.60 7.56 -26.82
N TYR A 24 -16.72 7.15 -27.75
CA TYR A 24 -17.10 6.60 -29.03
C TYR A 24 -17.88 5.28 -28.88
N ALA A 25 -17.36 4.34 -28.09
CA ALA A 25 -18.00 3.05 -27.82
C ALA A 25 -19.40 3.21 -27.19
N CYS A 26 -19.55 4.13 -26.23
CA CYS A 26 -20.85 4.48 -25.66
C CYS A 26 -21.81 5.05 -26.71
N ARG A 27 -21.32 5.91 -27.62
CA ARG A 27 -22.15 6.54 -28.66
C ARG A 27 -22.69 5.54 -29.69
N ILE A 28 -21.92 4.50 -30.01
CA ILE A 28 -22.32 3.49 -31.01
C ILE A 28 -23.03 2.29 -30.39
N GLU A 29 -23.34 2.32 -29.09
CA GLU A 29 -23.99 1.24 -28.33
C GLU A 29 -23.32 -0.13 -28.54
N ASN A 30 -22.00 -0.14 -28.75
CA ASN A 30 -21.26 -1.36 -28.98
C ASN A 30 -21.00 -2.07 -27.64
N GLN A 31 -21.89 -2.98 -27.29
CA GLN A 31 -21.84 -3.72 -26.04
C GLN A 31 -20.59 -4.59 -25.91
N ASP A 32 -19.99 -5.03 -27.03
CA ASP A 32 -18.76 -5.83 -27.03
C ASP A 32 -17.50 -5.00 -26.73
N ALA A 33 -17.54 -3.68 -26.96
CA ALA A 33 -16.40 -2.80 -26.72
C ALA A 33 -16.26 -2.37 -25.24
N MET A 34 -17.37 -2.31 -24.50
CA MET A 34 -17.38 -1.84 -23.10
C MET A 34 -16.50 -2.69 -22.16
N PRO A 35 -16.51 -4.04 -22.21
CA PRO A 35 -15.61 -4.86 -21.39
C PRO A 35 -14.14 -4.61 -21.67
N THR A 36 -13.78 -4.33 -22.93
CA THR A 36 -12.40 -4.03 -23.34
C THR A 36 -11.94 -2.68 -22.81
N VAL A 37 -12.78 -1.64 -22.94
CA VAL A 37 -12.52 -0.29 -22.41
C VAL A 37 -12.26 -0.34 -20.91
N LEU A 38 -13.12 -1.04 -20.17
CA LEU A 38 -13.00 -1.20 -18.72
C LEU A 38 -11.67 -1.91 -18.35
N SER A 39 -11.38 -3.02 -19.02
CA SER A 39 -10.16 -3.80 -18.78
C SER A 39 -8.88 -3.00 -19.00
N VAL A 40 -8.83 -2.20 -20.08
CA VAL A 40 -7.68 -1.34 -20.39
C VAL A 40 -7.55 -0.21 -19.36
N THR A 41 -8.66 0.42 -18.99
CA THR A 41 -8.69 1.50 -18.00
C THR A 41 -8.19 1.02 -16.63
N LEU A 42 -8.66 -0.14 -16.18
CA LEU A 42 -8.23 -0.72 -14.91
C LEU A 42 -6.76 -1.19 -14.94
N ALA A 43 -6.27 -1.73 -16.06
CA ALA A 43 -4.87 -2.10 -16.21
C ALA A 43 -3.93 -0.90 -16.10
N ILE A 44 -4.31 0.24 -16.67
CA ILE A 44 -3.57 1.49 -16.56
C ILE A 44 -3.65 2.05 -15.14
N GLY A 45 -4.82 1.99 -14.51
CA GLY A 45 -4.98 2.34 -13.09
C GLY A 45 -4.07 1.50 -12.18
N ALA A 46 -3.95 0.19 -12.44
CA ALA A 46 -3.05 -0.69 -11.70
C ALA A 46 -1.57 -0.26 -11.86
N GLN A 47 -1.17 0.15 -13.06
CA GLN A 47 0.18 0.66 -13.30
C GLN A 47 0.44 1.97 -12.54
N GLN A 48 -0.50 2.90 -12.59
CA GLN A 48 -0.39 4.18 -11.87
C GLN A 48 -0.29 3.96 -10.35
N LEU A 49 -1.08 3.04 -9.80
CA LEU A 49 -0.98 2.65 -8.38
C LEU A 49 0.39 2.05 -8.05
N SER A 50 0.95 1.23 -8.94
CA SER A 50 2.29 0.66 -8.76
C SER A 50 3.39 1.74 -8.71
N GLN A 51 3.28 2.80 -9.52
CA GLN A 51 4.18 3.95 -9.46
C GLN A 51 4.10 4.68 -8.10
N HIS A 52 2.95 4.64 -7.43
CA HIS A 52 2.73 5.18 -6.09
C HIS A 52 3.04 4.18 -4.96
N LYS A 53 3.82 3.13 -5.24
CA LYS A 53 4.20 2.07 -4.30
C LYS A 53 3.03 1.23 -3.77
N ALA A 54 1.88 1.23 -4.45
CA ALA A 54 0.74 0.35 -4.16
C ALA A 54 0.69 -0.79 -5.18
N ILE A 55 0.91 -2.03 -4.74
CA ILE A 55 0.89 -3.20 -5.63
C ILE A 55 -0.53 -3.77 -5.69
N VAL A 56 -1.14 -3.74 -6.87
CA VAL A 56 -2.46 -4.33 -7.12
C VAL A 56 -2.30 -5.75 -7.63
N THR A 57 -2.85 -6.72 -6.89
CA THR A 57 -2.79 -8.15 -7.24
C THR A 57 -3.95 -8.60 -8.12
N HIS A 58 -5.13 -7.98 -7.93
CA HIS A 58 -6.36 -8.27 -8.65
C HIS A 58 -6.96 -6.97 -9.20
N ILE A 59 -7.36 -6.99 -10.48
CA ILE A 59 -7.97 -5.83 -11.15
C ILE A 59 -9.24 -5.35 -10.43
N THR A 60 -10.06 -6.29 -9.94
CA THR A 60 -11.29 -6.01 -9.18
C THR A 60 -11.04 -5.21 -7.90
N ALA A 61 -9.84 -5.30 -7.32
CA ALA A 61 -9.49 -4.55 -6.11
C ALA A 61 -9.50 -3.03 -6.36
N ILE A 62 -9.28 -2.58 -7.61
CA ILE A 62 -9.36 -1.16 -7.97
C ILE A 62 -10.80 -0.67 -7.94
N GLU A 63 -11.75 -1.48 -8.42
CA GLU A 63 -13.17 -1.15 -8.39
C GLU A 63 -13.69 -1.13 -6.95
N GLU A 64 -13.30 -2.12 -6.15
CA GLU A 64 -13.64 -2.17 -4.73
C GLU A 64 -13.08 -0.97 -3.99
N LEU A 65 -11.81 -0.61 -4.24
CA LEU A 65 -11.16 0.55 -3.62
C LEU A 65 -11.88 1.86 -3.94
N ALA A 66 -12.42 2.01 -5.15
CA ALA A 66 -13.19 3.20 -5.55
C ALA A 66 -14.51 3.33 -4.76
N ALA A 67 -15.06 2.23 -4.24
CA ALA A 67 -16.28 2.21 -3.44
C ALA A 67 -16.03 2.31 -1.92
N VAL A 68 -14.77 2.22 -1.46
CA VAL A 68 -14.44 2.26 -0.04
C VAL A 68 -14.78 3.62 0.57
N SER A 69 -15.58 3.61 1.63
CA SER A 69 -15.91 4.80 2.43
C SER A 69 -15.20 4.84 3.79
N ILE A 70 -14.76 3.68 4.30
CA ILE A 70 -14.09 3.54 5.60
C ILE A 70 -12.78 2.78 5.39
N LEU A 71 -11.67 3.38 5.79
CA LEU A 71 -10.35 2.76 5.76
C LEU A 71 -9.92 2.36 7.17
N CYS A 72 -9.90 1.06 7.44
CA CYS A 72 -9.30 0.52 8.66
C CYS A 72 -7.80 0.31 8.42
N SER A 73 -6.97 1.19 8.97
CA SER A 73 -5.51 1.07 8.93
C SER A 73 -5.01 0.48 10.25
N ASP A 74 -4.12 -0.50 10.18
CA ASP A 74 -3.49 -1.06 11.38
C ASP A 74 -2.49 -0.06 11.99
N LYS A 75 -2.31 -0.08 13.30
CA LYS A 75 -1.42 0.87 13.97
C LYS A 75 0.05 0.50 13.73
N THR A 76 0.43 -0.71 14.11
CA THR A 76 1.85 -1.11 14.18
C THR A 76 2.34 -1.54 12.81
N GLY A 77 3.38 -0.89 12.29
CA GLY A 77 3.94 -1.22 10.97
C GLY A 77 3.20 -0.64 9.78
N THR A 78 2.06 0.05 9.98
CA THR A 78 1.39 0.86 8.94
C THR A 78 1.34 2.34 9.33
N LEU A 79 0.69 2.70 10.46
CA LEU A 79 0.68 4.08 10.93
C LEU A 79 1.96 4.46 11.68
N THR A 80 2.58 3.50 12.38
CA THR A 80 3.82 3.70 13.13
C THR A 80 5.00 2.98 12.48
N LEU A 81 6.21 3.54 12.65
CA LEU A 81 7.45 3.02 12.07
C LEU A 81 7.97 1.74 12.75
N ASN A 82 7.16 1.09 13.60
CA ASN A 82 7.54 -0.08 14.39
C ASN A 82 8.90 0.06 15.11
N LYS A 83 9.22 1.29 15.52
CA LYS A 83 10.41 1.68 16.28
C LYS A 83 9.94 2.24 17.61
N LEU A 84 10.42 1.66 18.69
CA LEU A 84 10.00 2.06 20.04
C LEU A 84 11.11 2.91 20.65
N GLU A 85 10.81 4.18 20.91
CA GLU A 85 11.78 5.08 21.55
C GLU A 85 11.43 5.25 23.04
N ILE A 86 12.46 5.13 23.89
CA ILE A 86 12.32 5.29 25.34
C ILE A 86 12.93 6.64 25.72
N ASP A 87 12.11 7.53 26.30
CA ASP A 87 12.60 8.74 26.93
C ASP A 87 13.12 8.43 28.34
N LYS A 88 14.44 8.60 28.51
CA LYS A 88 15.16 8.36 29.78
C LYS A 88 14.61 9.18 30.94
N GLN A 89 14.04 10.35 30.70
CA GLN A 89 13.50 11.22 31.75
C GLN A 89 12.19 10.67 32.34
N THR A 90 11.52 9.78 31.62
CA THR A 90 10.21 9.22 32.01
C THR A 90 10.34 7.90 32.76
N ILE A 91 11.55 7.36 32.91
CA ILE A 91 11.80 6.07 33.56
C ILE A 91 11.51 6.19 35.05
N LYS A 92 10.48 5.46 35.51
CA LYS A 92 10.16 5.32 36.94
C LYS A 92 10.89 4.13 37.53
N GLN A 93 11.60 4.38 38.63
CA GLN A 93 12.42 3.40 39.35
C GLN A 93 11.61 2.88 40.54
N TYR A 94 11.59 1.56 40.75
CA TYR A 94 10.93 0.93 41.91
C TYR A 94 11.93 0.32 42.91
N SER A 95 13.22 0.43 42.62
CA SER A 95 14.35 0.01 43.44
C SER A 95 15.50 1.01 43.30
N ASP A 96 16.55 0.89 44.11
CA ASP A 96 17.73 1.76 44.08
C ASP A 96 18.67 1.51 42.87
N VAL A 97 18.15 0.96 41.77
CA VAL A 97 18.92 0.70 40.55
C VAL A 97 18.87 1.94 39.66
N PRO A 98 20.01 2.48 39.21
CA PRO A 98 20.03 3.67 38.39
C PRO A 98 19.35 3.41 37.02
N PRO A 99 18.73 4.43 36.41
CA PRO A 99 17.96 4.25 35.17
C PRO A 99 18.78 3.67 34.01
N ASP A 100 20.07 3.99 33.92
CA ASP A 100 20.95 3.46 32.87
C ASP A 100 21.20 1.95 33.00
N ASP A 101 21.25 1.41 34.24
CA ASP A 101 21.39 -0.03 34.45
C ASP A 101 20.11 -0.76 34.09
N ILE A 102 18.94 -0.16 34.33
CA ILE A 102 17.64 -0.72 33.90
C ILE A 102 17.59 -0.87 32.38
N ILE A 103 18.01 0.15 31.63
CA ILE A 103 18.09 0.09 30.16
C ILE A 103 19.10 -0.99 29.73
N ARG A 104 20.23 -1.11 30.43
CA ARG A 104 21.25 -2.11 30.12
C ARG A 104 20.76 -3.54 30.34
N TYR A 105 20.05 -3.79 31.44
CA TYR A 105 19.42 -5.09 31.69
C TYR A 105 18.32 -5.40 30.68
N ALA A 106 17.51 -4.42 30.30
CA ALA A 106 16.52 -4.58 29.24
C ALA A 106 17.17 -4.96 27.92
N ALA A 107 18.28 -4.29 27.55
CA ALA A 107 19.05 -4.61 26.35
C ALA A 107 19.65 -6.03 26.39
N TYR A 108 20.09 -6.52 27.56
CA TYR A 108 20.57 -7.91 27.70
C TYR A 108 19.46 -8.95 27.62
N ALA A 109 18.23 -8.62 28.00
CA ALA A 109 17.08 -9.51 27.88
C ALA A 109 16.57 -9.62 26.43
N CYS A 110 16.89 -8.64 25.58
CA CYS A 110 16.55 -8.66 24.17
C CYS A 110 17.42 -9.65 23.39
N ARG A 111 16.78 -10.40 22.48
CA ARG A 111 17.49 -11.28 21.55
C ARG A 111 18.06 -10.44 20.41
N ILE A 112 19.37 -10.54 20.18
CA ILE A 112 20.05 -9.83 19.08
C ILE A 112 19.65 -10.41 17.71
N GLU A 113 19.25 -11.68 17.68
CA GLU A 113 18.89 -12.43 16.47
C GLU A 113 17.51 -12.08 15.91
N ASN A 114 16.59 -11.66 16.78
CA ASN A 114 15.23 -11.29 16.38
C ASN A 114 15.06 -9.78 16.60
N GLN A 115 15.31 -9.01 15.55
CA GLN A 115 15.08 -7.56 15.53
C GLN A 115 13.57 -7.26 15.43
N ASP A 116 12.80 -7.78 16.39
CA ASP A 116 11.45 -7.30 16.63
C ASP A 116 11.51 -5.81 17.01
N ALA A 117 10.39 -5.11 16.91
CA ALA A 117 10.26 -3.66 17.16
C ALA A 117 11.09 -3.20 18.37
N MET A 118 12.27 -2.64 18.11
CA MET A 118 13.23 -2.16 19.11
C MET A 118 13.35 -0.64 19.04
#